data_AF-A0A4C2AEZ6-F1
#
_entry.id   AF-A0A4C2AEZ6-F1
#
_cell.length_a   1.000
_cell.length_b   1.000
_cell.length_c   1.000
_cell.angle_alpha   90.00
_cell.angle_beta   90.00
_cell.angle_gamma   90.00
#
_symmetry.space_group_name_H-M   'P 1'
#
loop_
_entity.id
_entity.type
_entity.pdbx_description
1 polymer ?
#
loop_
_entity_poly.entity_id
_entity_poly.type
_entity_poly.pdbx_seq_one_letter_code
_entity_poly.pdbx_strand_id
1 'polypeptide(L)'
;MGEITKRFFPRVEQTYRVLRDIDMTSQVVQTLTGYGGFAQYLFRFEQRDSPYCACDPAKIQDVLHVLEDCDMFLRERVALEAEFGVRISGRHFPEILGDAHRRDKFIKYCKNIVDKCNRMNRST
;
A
#
# COMPACT_ATOMS: atom_id res chain seq x y z
N MET A 1 -0.19 5.54 -16.04
CA MET A 1 -0.93 5.61 -14.77
C MET A 1 -1.88 4.42 -14.72
N GLY A 2 -1.85 3.63 -13.64
CA GLY A 2 -2.62 2.38 -13.52
C GLY A 2 -1.81 1.12 -13.19
N GLU A 3 -0.47 1.17 -13.24
CA GLU A 3 0.39 0.02 -12.91
C GLU A 3 0.19 -0.48 -11.47
N ILE A 4 0.07 0.44 -10.50
CA ILE A 4 -0.24 0.08 -9.11
C ILE A 4 -1.63 -0.56 -9.01
N THR A 5 -2.66 0.07 -9.57
CA THR A 5 -4.03 -0.45 -9.50
C THR A 5 -4.15 -1.84 -10.12
N LYS A 6 -3.42 -2.13 -11.20
CA LYS A 6 -3.36 -3.47 -11.81
C LYS A 6 -2.77 -4.55 -10.90
N ARG A 7 -1.89 -4.19 -9.95
CA ARG A 7 -1.36 -5.14 -8.95
C ARG A 7 -2.46 -5.63 -8.00
N PHE A 8 -3.39 -4.74 -7.62
CA PHE A 8 -4.53 -5.09 -6.77
C PHE A 8 -5.65 -5.75 -7.58
N PHE A 9 -5.85 -5.29 -8.82
CA PHE A 9 -6.99 -5.64 -9.65
C PHE A 9 -6.57 -6.01 -11.07
N PRO A 10 -6.04 -7.23 -11.30
CA PRO A 10 -5.61 -7.67 -12.62
C PRO A 10 -6.79 -7.89 -13.58
N ARG A 11 -8.02 -8.03 -13.07
CA ARG A 11 -9.24 -8.26 -13.85
C ARG A 11 -10.35 -7.26 -13.45
N VAL A 12 -10.87 -6.53 -14.44
CA VAL A 12 -11.88 -5.47 -14.25
C VAL A 12 -13.17 -5.98 -13.58
N GLU A 13 -13.61 -7.19 -13.90
CA GLU A 13 -14.85 -7.77 -13.38
C GLU A 13 -14.83 -7.97 -11.86
N GLN A 14 -13.67 -8.32 -11.30
CA GLN A 14 -13.49 -8.52 -9.87
C GLN A 14 -13.37 -7.17 -9.14
N THR A 15 -12.81 -6.16 -9.79
CA THR A 15 -12.62 -4.82 -9.25
C THR A 15 -13.91 -4.22 -8.72
N TYR A 16 -14.99 -4.20 -9.52
CA TYR A 16 -16.26 -3.58 -9.12
C TYR A 16 -16.94 -4.27 -7.94
N ARG A 17 -16.75 -5.57 -7.77
CA ARG A 17 -17.27 -6.30 -6.61
C ARG A 17 -16.50 -5.90 -5.37
N VAL A 18 -15.17 -5.92 -5.46
CA VAL A 18 -14.31 -5.61 -4.33
C VAL A 18 -14.45 -4.15 -3.89
N LEU A 19 -14.42 -3.19 -4.82
CA LEU A 19 -14.47 -1.76 -4.50
C LEU A 19 -15.80 -1.33 -3.90
N ARG A 20 -16.91 -2.03 -4.18
CA ARG A 20 -18.22 -1.72 -3.57
C ARG A 20 -18.26 -1.96 -2.07
N ASP A 21 -17.44 -2.88 -1.58
CA ASP A 21 -17.41 -3.27 -0.19
C ASP A 21 -16.28 -2.57 0.59
N ILE A 22 -15.52 -1.69 -0.06
CA ILE A 22 -14.42 -0.96 0.55
C ILE A 22 -14.83 0.50 0.72
N ASP A 23 -14.72 1.00 1.95
CA ASP A 23 -14.83 2.42 2.22
C ASP A 23 -13.64 3.19 1.59
N MET A 24 -13.94 4.02 0.59
CA MET A 24 -12.97 4.75 -0.23
C MET A 24 -12.39 5.98 0.48
N THR A 25 -11.75 5.73 1.62
CA THR A 25 -11.00 6.75 2.36
C THR A 25 -9.78 7.25 1.59
N SER A 26 -9.24 8.41 1.96
CA SER A 26 -8.03 8.98 1.36
C SER A 26 -6.87 7.98 1.36
N GLN A 27 -6.64 7.27 2.46
CA GLN A 27 -5.57 6.28 2.58
C GLN A 27 -5.75 5.10 1.62
N VAL A 28 -6.99 4.65 1.40
CA VAL A 28 -7.30 3.59 0.43
C VAL A 28 -7.02 4.07 -0.98
N VAL A 29 -7.47 5.29 -1.33
CA VAL A 29 -7.17 5.89 -2.64
C VAL A 29 -5.66 5.98 -2.86
N GLN A 30 -4.91 6.44 -1.86
CA GLN A 30 -3.46 6.53 -1.92
C GLN A 30 -2.81 5.15 -2.12
N THR A 31 -3.29 4.14 -1.40
CA THR A 31 -2.86 2.74 -1.57
C THR A 31 -3.05 2.26 -3.01
N LEU A 32 -4.25 2.45 -3.57
CA LEU A 32 -4.61 1.88 -4.88
C LEU A 32 -3.99 2.62 -6.07
N THR A 33 -3.61 3.88 -5.86
CA THR A 33 -3.07 4.75 -6.93
C THR A 33 -1.56 4.92 -6.83
N GLY A 34 -0.97 4.74 -5.65
CA GLY A 34 0.41 5.10 -5.34
C GLY A 34 0.61 6.61 -5.22
N TYR A 35 -0.47 7.40 -5.17
CA TYR A 35 -0.42 8.85 -4.98
C TYR A 35 -0.55 9.19 -3.51
N GLY A 36 0.04 10.30 -3.07
CA GLY A 36 -0.06 10.77 -1.69
C GLY A 36 1.28 10.86 -0.98
N GLY A 37 1.31 10.67 0.34
CA GLY A 37 2.48 10.95 1.17
C GLY A 37 3.60 9.93 1.10
N PHE A 38 3.85 9.34 -0.06
CA PHE A 38 5.03 8.49 -0.32
C PHE A 38 6.18 9.35 -0.82
N ALA A 39 7.41 9.11 -0.37
CA ALA A 39 8.56 9.94 -0.75
C ALA A 39 8.76 10.00 -2.27
N GLN A 40 8.54 8.89 -2.98
CA GLN A 40 8.60 8.88 -4.45
C GLN A 40 7.62 9.87 -5.09
N TYR A 41 6.38 9.88 -4.59
CA TYR A 41 5.34 10.75 -5.14
C TYR A 41 5.63 12.21 -4.80
N LEU A 42 6.02 12.52 -3.56
CA LEU A 42 6.34 13.88 -3.12
C LEU A 42 7.55 14.45 -3.84
N PHE A 43 8.60 13.65 -4.05
CA PHE A 43 9.80 14.03 -4.81
C PHE A 43 9.46 14.46 -6.24
N ARG A 44 8.49 13.79 -6.89
CA ARG A 44 8.03 14.16 -8.23
C ARG A 44 7.42 15.56 -8.32
N PHE A 45 6.90 16.08 -7.21
CA PHE A 45 6.33 17.42 -7.10
C PHE A 45 7.22 18.38 -6.31
N GLU A 46 8.51 18.05 -6.14
CA GLU A 46 9.50 18.88 -5.45
C GLU A 46 9.11 19.23 -4.00
N GLN A 47 8.25 18.41 -3.38
CA GLN A 47 7.83 18.57 -1.97
C GLN A 47 8.77 17.88 -0.99
N ARG A 48 9.76 17.15 -1.51
CA ARG A 48 10.79 16.43 -0.74
C ARG A 48 12.04 16.31 -1.59
N ASP A 49 13.21 16.39 -0.96
CA ASP A 49 14.50 16.37 -1.67
C ASP A 49 14.92 14.99 -2.16
N SER A 50 14.27 13.92 -1.68
CA SER A 50 14.66 12.54 -1.97
C SER A 50 13.46 11.60 -2.11
N PRO A 51 13.46 10.70 -3.10
CA PRO A 51 12.44 9.66 -3.27
C PRO A 51 12.67 8.44 -2.38
N TYR A 52 13.80 8.37 -1.66
CA TYR A 52 14.21 7.18 -0.94
C TYR A 52 13.53 7.04 0.43
N CYS A 53 13.35 5.80 0.84
CA CYS A 53 12.76 5.42 2.11
C CYS A 53 13.76 5.62 3.24
N ALA A 54 13.28 5.97 4.43
CA ALA A 54 14.13 6.07 5.62
C ALA A 54 14.69 4.71 6.09
N CYS A 55 14.11 3.60 5.61
CA CYS A 55 14.58 2.25 5.93
C CYS A 55 15.91 1.92 5.27
N ASP A 56 16.14 2.41 4.05
CA ASP A 56 17.29 2.10 3.22
C ASP A 56 17.42 3.19 2.14
N PRO A 57 18.57 3.91 2.08
CA PRO A 57 18.79 4.97 1.10
C PRO A 57 18.85 4.49 -0.36
N ALA A 58 18.89 3.17 -0.61
CA ALA A 58 18.81 2.60 -1.96
C ALA A 58 17.38 2.21 -2.37
N LYS A 59 16.39 2.27 -1.47
CA LYS A 59 15.01 1.85 -1.74
C LYS A 59 14.12 3.05 -1.99
N ILE A 60 13.47 3.09 -3.14
CA ILE A 60 12.42 4.08 -3.41
C ILE A 60 11.23 3.81 -2.49
N GLN A 61 10.74 4.83 -1.81
CA GLN A 61 9.53 4.70 -1.01
C GLN A 61 8.29 4.86 -1.89
N ASP A 62 7.90 3.77 -2.54
CA ASP A 62 6.62 3.63 -3.22
C ASP A 62 5.65 2.76 -2.41
N VAL A 63 4.41 2.65 -2.88
CA VAL A 63 3.36 1.88 -2.18
C VAL A 63 3.68 0.38 -2.09
N LEU A 64 4.31 -0.21 -3.11
CA LEU A 64 4.60 -1.64 -3.08
C LEU A 64 5.73 -1.92 -2.09
N HIS A 65 6.77 -1.10 -2.08
CA HIS A 65 7.85 -1.20 -1.11
C HIS A 65 7.31 -1.14 0.32
N VAL A 66 6.49 -0.14 0.66
CA VAL A 66 6.00 0.00 2.05
C VAL A 66 5.03 -1.11 2.48
N LEU A 67 4.35 -1.77 1.54
CA LEU A 67 3.43 -2.88 1.83
C LEU A 67 4.09 -4.26 1.77
N GLU A 68 5.11 -4.46 0.93
CA GLU A 68 5.66 -5.79 0.62
C GLU A 68 7.02 -6.03 1.28
N ASP A 69 7.88 -5.00 1.39
CA ASP A 69 9.31 -5.19 1.66
C ASP A 69 9.91 -4.26 2.73
N CYS A 70 9.23 -3.19 3.12
CA CYS A 70 9.83 -2.18 4.00
C CYS A 70 10.04 -2.69 5.43
N ASP A 71 11.29 -2.66 5.89
CA ASP A 71 11.69 -3.11 7.23
C ASP A 71 11.04 -2.32 8.35
N MET A 72 10.69 -1.05 8.11
CA MET A 72 9.98 -0.21 9.09
C MET A 72 8.59 -0.75 9.44
N PHE A 73 8.00 -1.55 8.55
CA PHE A 73 6.65 -2.10 8.68
C PHE A 73 6.66 -3.63 8.72
N LEU A 74 7.83 -4.23 8.96
CA LEU A 74 8.03 -5.68 8.99
C LEU A 74 7.12 -6.35 10.02
N ARG A 75 6.97 -5.76 11.20
CA ARG A 75 6.17 -6.35 12.29
C ARG A 75 4.70 -6.47 11.91
N GLU A 76 4.12 -5.40 11.38
CA GLU A 76 2.72 -5.36 10.94
C GLU A 76 2.48 -6.30 9.78
N ARG A 77 3.43 -6.34 8.84
CA ARG A 77 3.38 -7.23 7.69
C ARG A 77 3.42 -8.70 8.11
N VAL A 78 4.42 -9.12 8.89
CA VAL A 78 4.57 -10.51 9.34
C VAL A 78 3.38 -10.97 10.18
N ALA A 79 2.81 -10.09 11.02
CA ALA A 79 1.60 -10.43 11.77
C ALA A 79 0.42 -10.73 10.84
N LEU A 80 0.24 -9.94 9.78
CA LEU A 80 -0.82 -10.16 8.79
C LEU A 80 -0.55 -11.40 7.93
N GLU A 81 0.71 -11.62 7.50
CA GLU A 81 1.12 -12.80 6.73
C GLU A 81 0.90 -14.10 7.51
N ALA A 82 1.24 -14.10 8.81
CA ALA A 82 1.00 -15.24 9.69
C ALA A 82 -0.49 -15.55 9.83
N GLU A 83 -1.33 -14.51 9.88
CA GLU A 83 -2.78 -14.69 9.95
C GLU A 83 -3.38 -15.21 8.64
N PHE A 84 -2.91 -14.70 7.50
CA PHE A 84 -3.45 -15.08 6.19
C PHE A 84 -2.87 -16.41 5.69
N GLY A 85 -1.69 -16.82 6.17
CA GLY A 85 -0.95 -17.96 5.63
C GLY A 85 -0.35 -17.70 4.24
N VAL A 86 -0.33 -16.44 3.79
CA VAL A 86 0.24 -16.02 2.50
C VAL A 86 1.05 -14.73 2.67
N ARG A 87 2.07 -14.56 1.85
CA ARG A 87 2.88 -13.32 1.87
C ARG A 87 2.09 -12.12 1.34
N ILE A 88 2.28 -10.96 1.95
CA ILE A 88 1.80 -9.69 1.43
C ILE A 88 2.70 -9.31 0.25
N SER A 89 2.24 -9.64 -0.95
CA SER A 89 2.93 -9.35 -2.20
C SER A 89 1.93 -9.14 -3.31
N GLY A 90 2.28 -8.35 -4.33
CA GLY A 90 1.36 -8.00 -5.41
C GLY A 90 0.71 -9.20 -6.13
N ARG A 91 1.37 -10.36 -6.13
CA ARG A 91 0.83 -11.62 -6.68
C ARG A 91 -0.36 -12.19 -5.89
N HIS A 92 -0.46 -11.91 -4.58
CA HIS A 92 -1.51 -12.43 -3.71
C HIS A 92 -2.59 -11.39 -3.38
N PHE A 93 -2.41 -10.11 -3.74
CA PHE A 93 -3.45 -9.10 -3.51
C PHE A 93 -4.82 -9.48 -4.08
N PRO A 94 -4.95 -10.05 -5.29
CA PRO A 94 -6.26 -10.44 -5.81
C PRO A 94 -6.92 -11.55 -4.97
N GLU A 95 -6.15 -12.51 -4.46
CA GLU A 95 -6.65 -13.57 -3.56
C GLU A 95 -7.10 -12.98 -2.22
N ILE A 96 -6.25 -12.14 -1.61
CA ILE A 96 -6.52 -11.48 -0.33
C ILE A 96 -7.77 -10.60 -0.41
N LEU A 97 -7.91 -9.83 -1.49
CA LEU A 97 -9.05 -8.94 -1.72
C LEU A 97 -10.34 -9.69 -2.11
N GLY A 98 -10.22 -10.93 -2.58
CA GLY A 98 -11.37 -11.77 -2.93
C GLY A 98 -12.08 -12.39 -1.71
N ASP A 99 -11.37 -12.55 -0.60
CA ASP A 99 -11.94 -13.01 0.67
C ASP A 99 -12.33 -11.83 1.55
N ALA A 100 -13.60 -11.78 2.01
CA ALA A 100 -14.12 -10.63 2.73
C ALA A 100 -13.38 -10.34 4.05
N HIS A 101 -13.05 -11.37 4.82
CA HIS A 101 -12.39 -11.21 6.11
C HIS A 101 -10.92 -10.77 5.94
N ARG A 102 -10.20 -11.39 5.00
CA ARG A 102 -8.83 -10.99 4.66
C ARG A 102 -8.80 -9.59 4.06
N ARG A 103 -9.75 -9.25 3.19
CA ARG A 103 -9.89 -7.92 2.60
C ARG A 103 -10.01 -6.84 3.67
N ASP A 104 -10.90 -6.98 4.64
CA ASP A 104 -11.11 -5.96 5.68
C ASP A 104 -9.83 -5.72 6.50
N LYS A 105 -9.13 -6.80 6.87
CA LYS A 105 -7.86 -6.72 7.60
C LYS A 105 -6.73 -6.14 6.75
N PHE A 106 -6.66 -6.51 5.47
CA PHE A 106 -5.69 -5.96 4.53
C PHE A 106 -5.90 -4.46 4.31
N ILE A 107 -7.15 -4.02 4.14
CA ILE A 107 -7.47 -2.59 4.02
C ILE A 107 -7.09 -1.83 5.30
N LYS A 108 -7.33 -2.41 6.48
CA LYS A 108 -6.89 -1.81 7.75
C LYS A 108 -5.36 -1.69 7.83
N TYR A 109 -4.64 -2.72 7.39
CA TYR A 109 -3.18 -2.68 7.27
C TYR A 109 -2.71 -1.56 6.34
N CYS A 110 -3.24 -1.50 5.11
CA CYS A 110 -2.92 -0.46 4.14
C CYS A 110 -3.16 0.95 4.71
N LYS A 111 -4.32 1.18 5.35
CA LYS A 111 -4.64 2.47 5.99
C LYS A 111 -3.60 2.86 7.04
N ASN A 112 -3.21 1.92 7.92
CA ASN A 112 -2.20 2.16 8.95
C ASN A 112 -0.83 2.51 8.34
N ILE A 113 -0.36 1.74 7.35
CA ILE A 113 0.93 1.98 6.71
C ILE A 113 0.96 3.33 5.98
N VAL A 114 -0.11 3.64 5.23
CA VAL A 114 -0.23 4.92 4.52
C VAL A 114 -0.29 6.09 5.49
N ASP A 115 -1.02 5.98 6.60
CA ASP A 115 -1.03 7.02 7.64
C ASP A 115 0.35 7.25 8.25
N LYS A 116 1.14 6.19 8.48
CA LYS A 116 2.52 6.32 8.95
C LYS A 116 3.41 7.02 7.93
N CYS A 117 3.28 6.68 6.64
CA CYS A 117 4.01 7.36 5.56
C CYS A 117 3.63 8.85 5.50
N ASN A 118 2.33 9.16 5.54
CA ASN A 118 1.83 10.54 5.55
C ASN A 118 2.39 11.36 6.72
N ARG A 119 2.50 10.77 7.92
CA ARG A 119 3.08 11.46 9.08
C ARG A 119 4.59 11.64 8.97
N MET A 120 5.29 10.60 8.52
CA MET A 120 6.75 10.60 8.38
C MET A 120 7.23 11.58 7.30
N ASN A 121 6.45 11.74 6.24
CA ASN A 121 6.84 12.53 5.08
C ASN A 121 6.13 13.89 5.00
N ARG A 122 5.34 14.27 6.01
CA ARG A 122 4.93 15.66 6.17
C ARG A 122 6.18 16.49 6.42
N SER A 123 6.55 17.30 5.45
CA SER A 123 7.57 18.33 5.59
C SER A 123 7.19 19.25 6.75
N THR A 124 8.11 19.43 7.70
CA THR A 124 8.09 20.54 8.66
C THR A 124 8.50 21.81 7.92
#